data_AF-G8TQ88-F1
#
_entry.id   AF-G8TQ88-F1
#
_cell.length_a   1.000
_cell.length_b   1.000
_cell.length_c   1.000
_cell.angle_alpha   90.00
_cell.angle_beta   90.00
_cell.angle_gamma   90.00
#
_symmetry.space_group_name_H-M   'P 1'
#
loop_
_entity.id
_entity.type
_entity.pdbx_description
1 polymer ?
#
loop_
_entity_poly.entity_id
_entity_poly.type
_entity_poly.pdbx_seq_one_letter_code
_entity_poly.pdbx_strand_id
1 'polypeptide(L)'
;MIQFKVTNSTLKKGFFCLLVPTTLLLNTRLTAQPAGYTYGKAITLKGSQITGALSNFPVLISFTDPALKTTAFAGGRLQNANGYDVIFTLQDCSTVLPMQLEKYTASTGEYVAWVKLPALAAATNKVIHMYYGKTGVVADPSSTAVWDANYMGVWHFNNSVNDGTSNARNLTNTGTTNLLSTSGTSKIGDSRRLDNTPFAQSSSGTIKYLQLPTGMFTGVTNFTFEGWVYLETVATSWERVFDFGRNTQFNMFLTTSMGTGTGAAGIKRFAITINNSGSEERLSSTTSTGTAAWHHFAVTINAGTTTGVLYYDGVADVTNTVTLTPNSLGTNNANYFGRSQYGTDEGLYGTFDEFRVSNSTRSAAWISTSYNNQNNPAGFYTVTAELTAAALCSTLPIKISSFAASPNANGTATISWTAEQENAGDKYILERSANGSNWETVKTINATGNAGPQKYTTQDLNPIYPVTYYRIQQVEANNTITYTQIISVKLNGDAFNNNGFMVSPNPARQQLQLAFPGNVLPQQTRVELISYMGVKVPVQPAFNGNIISLHLPQLANGVYFLNVYLNNIKHTQKILITQ
;
A
#
# COMPACT_ATOMS: atom_id res chain seq x y z
N MET A 1 34.53 53.67 -36.67
CA MET A 1 33.45 52.75 -37.07
C MET A 1 34.07 51.75 -38.04
N ILE A 2 34.60 50.65 -37.50
CA ILE A 2 35.61 49.81 -38.16
C ILE A 2 34.92 48.58 -38.73
N GLN A 3 34.94 48.46 -40.06
CA GLN A 3 34.61 47.23 -40.79
C GLN A 3 35.72 46.19 -40.58
N PHE A 4 35.35 44.94 -40.30
CA PHE A 4 36.26 43.81 -40.49
C PHE A 4 35.74 42.83 -41.54
N LYS A 5 36.67 42.60 -42.47
CA LYS A 5 36.66 41.84 -43.71
C LYS A 5 36.85 40.36 -43.36
N VAL A 6 36.03 39.46 -43.92
CA VAL A 6 36.30 38.01 -43.85
C VAL A 6 37.26 37.65 -44.98
N THR A 7 38.48 37.26 -44.63
CA THR A 7 39.44 36.63 -45.54
C THR A 7 39.44 35.12 -45.34
N ASN A 8 39.19 34.38 -46.41
CA ASN A 8 39.47 32.96 -46.53
C ASN A 8 40.96 32.68 -46.25
N SER A 9 41.24 31.75 -45.34
CA SER A 9 42.51 31.02 -45.37
C SER A 9 42.28 29.53 -45.06
N THR A 10 42.85 28.73 -45.94
CA THR A 10 42.94 27.28 -45.93
C THR A 10 43.70 26.75 -44.72
N LEU A 11 43.14 25.77 -44.00
CA LEU A 11 43.91 24.88 -43.14
C LEU A 11 43.40 23.44 -43.19
N LYS A 12 44.38 22.53 -43.17
CA LYS A 12 44.38 21.15 -43.63
C LYS A 12 43.46 20.24 -42.80
N LYS A 13 42.86 19.27 -43.50
CA LYS A 13 42.21 18.09 -42.91
C LYS A 13 43.21 17.30 -42.06
N GLY A 14 43.15 17.47 -40.75
CA GLY A 14 43.67 16.51 -39.78
C GLY A 14 42.49 15.74 -39.18
N PHE A 15 42.39 14.45 -39.49
CA PHE A 15 41.44 13.54 -38.86
C PHE A 15 41.88 13.35 -37.40
N PHE A 16 41.27 14.09 -36.47
CA PHE A 16 41.36 13.80 -35.04
C PHE A 16 40.07 13.11 -34.64
N CYS A 17 40.13 11.78 -34.50
CA CYS A 17 39.03 10.98 -33.98
C CYS A 17 38.96 11.20 -32.46
N LEU A 18 38.23 12.24 -32.04
CA LEU A 18 37.90 12.44 -30.64
C LEU A 18 36.83 11.40 -30.28
N LEU A 19 37.22 10.30 -29.64
CA LEU A 19 36.27 9.47 -28.90
C LEU A 19 35.72 10.33 -27.76
N VAL A 20 34.53 10.91 -27.97
CA VAL A 20 33.70 11.39 -26.87
C VAL A 20 33.24 10.14 -26.12
N PRO A 21 33.55 9.96 -24.82
CA PRO A 21 32.89 8.94 -24.07
C PRO A 21 31.42 9.34 -24.02
N THR A 22 30.56 8.57 -24.68
CA THR A 22 29.12 8.56 -24.41
C THR A 22 28.96 8.21 -22.94
N THR A 23 28.91 9.23 -22.09
CA THR A 23 28.34 9.14 -20.76
C THR A 23 26.91 8.70 -20.96
N LEU A 24 26.66 7.43 -20.64
CA LEU A 24 25.32 6.91 -20.50
C LEU A 24 24.69 7.71 -19.37
N LEU A 25 23.94 8.76 -19.71
CA LEU A 25 23.05 9.47 -18.81
C LEU A 25 21.99 8.45 -18.39
N LEU A 26 22.28 7.70 -17.32
CA LEU A 26 21.25 7.01 -16.58
C LEU A 26 20.30 8.09 -16.08
N ASN A 27 19.09 8.12 -16.65
CA ASN A 27 17.96 8.87 -16.12
C ASN A 27 17.69 8.41 -14.68
N THR A 28 18.39 8.98 -13.71
CA THR A 28 17.88 9.07 -12.35
C THR A 28 16.68 10.01 -12.44
N ARG A 29 15.48 9.44 -12.47
CA ARG A 29 14.29 10.24 -12.21
C ARG A 29 14.40 10.69 -10.75
N LEU A 30 14.99 11.86 -10.50
CA LEU A 30 14.62 12.63 -9.33
C LEU A 30 13.14 12.93 -9.50
N THR A 31 12.28 12.20 -8.80
CA THR A 31 10.90 12.63 -8.61
C THR A 31 10.97 13.93 -7.82
N ALA A 32 10.68 15.04 -8.48
CA ALA A 32 10.76 16.35 -7.85
C ALA A 32 9.72 16.42 -6.73
N GLN A 33 10.18 16.55 -5.48
CA GLN A 33 9.30 16.91 -4.37
C GLN A 33 8.56 18.23 -4.63
N PRO A 34 7.42 18.48 -3.96
CA PRO A 34 6.78 19.79 -4.02
C PRO A 34 7.74 20.89 -3.60
N ALA A 35 7.94 21.89 -4.46
CA ALA A 35 8.94 22.93 -4.24
C ALA A 35 8.61 23.83 -3.03
N GLY A 36 9.66 24.14 -2.26
CA GLY A 36 9.61 25.07 -1.14
C GLY A 36 9.24 24.46 0.22
N TYR A 37 8.90 23.17 0.27
CA TYR A 37 8.70 22.46 1.54
C TYR A 37 10.04 21.97 2.10
N THR A 38 10.23 22.10 3.41
CA THR A 38 11.50 21.77 4.08
C THR A 38 11.45 20.38 4.71
N TYR A 39 10.28 20.02 5.26
CA TYR A 39 10.08 18.82 6.06
C TYR A 39 8.97 17.96 5.47
N GLY A 40 8.92 16.71 5.91
CA GLY A 40 7.74 15.89 5.71
C GLY A 40 7.80 14.56 6.43
N LYS A 41 6.74 13.78 6.26
CA LYS A 41 6.54 12.47 6.89
C LYS A 41 5.89 11.52 5.88
N ALA A 42 6.25 10.25 5.94
CA ALA A 42 5.52 9.21 5.22
C ALA A 42 4.38 8.70 6.09
N ILE A 43 3.20 8.57 5.51
CA ILE A 43 2.00 8.02 6.14
C ILE A 43 1.67 6.71 5.45
N THR A 44 1.72 5.61 6.19
CA THR A 44 1.40 4.27 5.68
C THR A 44 -0.01 3.89 6.12
N LEU A 45 -0.97 3.96 5.19
CA LEU A 45 -2.33 3.46 5.37
C LEU A 45 -2.30 1.93 5.40
N LYS A 46 -2.92 1.33 6.42
CA LYS A 46 -2.87 -0.12 6.64
C LYS A 46 -3.92 -0.82 5.78
N GLY A 47 -3.46 -1.66 4.85
CA GLY A 47 -4.30 -2.51 4.01
C GLY A 47 -5.27 -3.39 4.80
N SER A 48 -4.92 -3.76 6.04
CA SER A 48 -5.75 -4.55 6.95
C SER A 48 -6.95 -3.80 7.55
N GLN A 49 -7.02 -2.48 7.38
CA GLN A 49 -8.14 -1.65 7.85
C GLN A 49 -9.09 -1.25 6.71
N ILE A 50 -8.77 -1.65 5.48
CA ILE A 50 -9.52 -1.35 4.28
C ILE A 50 -10.29 -2.60 3.85
N THR A 51 -11.55 -2.42 3.51
CA THR A 51 -12.39 -3.48 2.94
C THR A 51 -12.50 -3.27 1.43
N GLY A 52 -12.29 -4.32 0.64
CA GLY A 52 -12.44 -4.29 -0.83
C GLY A 52 -11.45 -3.36 -1.55
N ALA A 53 -11.84 -2.93 -2.76
CA ALA A 53 -11.11 -1.95 -3.56
C ALA A 53 -11.99 -0.71 -3.75
N LEU A 54 -11.44 0.45 -3.43
CA LEU A 54 -12.11 1.75 -3.40
C LEU A 54 -11.38 2.70 -4.34
N SER A 55 -12.16 3.55 -5.01
CA SER A 55 -11.65 4.61 -5.88
C SER A 55 -12.11 5.97 -5.37
N ASN A 56 -11.28 6.99 -5.51
CA ASN A 56 -11.61 8.36 -5.09
C ASN A 56 -12.08 8.48 -3.62
N PHE A 57 -11.45 7.72 -2.72
CA PHE A 57 -11.87 7.61 -1.32
C PHE A 57 -11.25 8.74 -0.46
N PRO A 58 -12.06 9.54 0.27
CA PRO A 58 -11.57 10.52 1.24
C PRO A 58 -11.09 9.82 2.53
N VAL A 59 -9.80 9.88 2.80
CA VAL A 59 -9.18 9.37 4.03
C VAL A 59 -9.01 10.50 5.04
N LEU A 60 -9.49 10.29 6.26
CA LEU A 60 -9.19 11.13 7.42
C LEU A 60 -7.76 10.89 7.88
N ILE A 61 -6.98 11.97 7.91
CA ILE A 61 -5.68 12.07 8.56
C ILE A 61 -5.86 12.99 9.78
N SER A 62 -5.81 12.40 10.98
CA SER A 62 -6.05 13.08 12.26
C SER A 62 -5.05 12.63 13.32
N PHE A 63 -4.08 13.49 13.65
CA PHE A 63 -3.10 13.23 14.70
C PHE A 63 -2.50 14.52 15.25
N THR A 64 -1.82 14.41 16.39
CA THR A 64 -1.08 15.52 17.02
C THR A 64 0.40 15.20 16.99
N ASP A 65 1.20 16.14 16.49
CA ASP A 65 2.66 16.01 16.44
C ASP A 65 3.33 17.36 16.76
N PRO A 66 4.29 17.42 17.71
CA PRO A 66 4.98 18.66 18.05
C PRO A 66 5.66 19.36 16.86
N ALA A 67 6.10 18.63 15.84
CA ALA A 67 6.67 19.22 14.63
C ALA A 67 5.63 20.03 13.83
N LEU A 68 4.35 19.70 13.98
CA LEU A 68 3.24 20.40 13.33
C LEU A 68 2.82 21.68 14.07
N LYS A 69 3.44 22.03 15.19
CA LYS A 69 3.25 23.36 15.77
C LYS A 69 3.76 24.44 14.83
N THR A 70 3.26 25.66 14.99
CA THR A 70 3.86 26.81 14.33
C THR A 70 5.25 27.10 14.89
N THR A 71 6.10 27.76 14.11
CA THR A 71 7.44 28.19 14.55
C THR A 71 7.43 29.15 15.75
N ALA A 72 6.27 29.69 16.13
CA ALA A 72 6.08 30.46 17.35
C ALA A 72 6.15 29.61 18.64
N PHE A 73 6.06 28.28 18.53
CA PHE A 73 6.15 27.36 19.67
C PHE A 73 7.37 26.44 19.52
N ALA A 74 7.96 26.06 20.67
CA ALA A 74 9.14 25.22 20.69
C ALA A 74 8.93 23.89 19.94
N GLY A 75 9.84 23.60 19.00
CA GLY A 75 9.83 22.40 18.16
C GLY A 75 8.94 22.48 16.92
N GLY A 76 8.18 23.56 16.72
CA GLY A 76 7.29 23.72 15.59
C GLY A 76 7.99 24.02 14.26
N ARG A 77 7.42 23.51 13.16
CA ARG A 77 7.91 23.70 11.79
C ARG A 77 6.98 24.51 10.89
N LEU A 78 5.69 24.60 11.23
CA LEU A 78 4.70 25.26 10.38
C LEU A 78 4.92 26.77 10.39
N GLN A 79 4.91 27.36 9.20
CA GLN A 79 5.15 28.79 9.01
C GLN A 79 3.84 29.59 9.04
N ASN A 80 2.72 28.96 8.66
CA ASN A 80 1.43 29.61 8.63
C ASN A 80 0.65 29.34 9.93
N ALA A 81 0.10 30.40 10.56
CA ALA A 81 -0.63 30.31 11.82
C ALA A 81 -1.88 29.42 11.77
N ASN A 82 -2.45 29.21 10.58
CA ASN A 82 -3.61 28.37 10.32
C ASN A 82 -3.23 26.99 9.76
N GLY A 83 -1.94 26.66 9.66
CA GLY A 83 -1.47 25.36 9.18
C GLY A 83 -1.67 25.12 7.68
N TYR A 84 -1.78 26.19 6.91
CA TYR A 84 -1.97 26.14 5.45
C TYR A 84 -0.73 25.66 4.68
N ASP A 85 0.45 25.69 5.31
CA ASP A 85 1.69 25.22 4.72
C ASP A 85 1.89 23.70 4.87
N VAL A 86 0.82 22.93 4.64
CA VAL A 86 0.80 21.46 4.63
C VAL A 86 0.13 20.99 3.35
N ILE A 87 0.72 19.99 2.69
CA ILE A 87 0.11 19.29 1.55
C ILE A 87 0.40 17.79 1.61
N PHE A 88 -0.36 17.02 0.84
CA PHE A 88 -0.17 15.59 0.69
C PHE A 88 0.12 15.21 -0.76
N THR A 89 0.95 14.20 -0.99
CA THR A 89 1.16 13.59 -2.31
C THR A 89 1.04 12.08 -2.25
N LEU A 90 0.87 11.45 -3.41
CA LEU A 90 1.21 10.03 -3.54
C LEU A 90 2.70 9.81 -3.26
N GLN A 91 3.08 8.54 -3.07
CA GLN A 91 4.47 8.14 -2.88
C GLN A 91 5.41 8.55 -4.05
N ASP A 92 4.84 8.90 -5.21
CA ASP A 92 5.57 9.42 -6.39
C ASP A 92 6.11 10.86 -6.23
N CYS A 93 5.84 11.49 -5.08
CA CYS A 93 6.29 12.84 -4.72
C CYS A 93 5.82 14.00 -5.60
N SER A 94 5.01 13.73 -6.61
CA SER A 94 4.65 14.74 -7.63
C SER A 94 3.15 14.86 -7.79
N THR A 95 2.41 13.79 -7.54
CA THR A 95 0.94 13.80 -7.57
C THR A 95 0.40 14.34 -6.26
N VAL A 96 0.14 15.65 -6.21
CA VAL A 96 -0.54 16.31 -5.08
C VAL A 96 -1.97 15.77 -4.95
N LEU A 97 -2.33 15.37 -3.73
CA LEU A 97 -3.66 14.88 -3.40
C LEU A 97 -4.54 16.04 -2.95
N PRO A 98 -5.79 16.16 -3.46
CA PRO A 98 -6.75 17.10 -2.90
C PRO A 98 -6.94 16.84 -1.41
N MET A 99 -6.94 17.92 -0.63
CA MET A 99 -7.19 17.86 0.80
C MET A 99 -8.22 18.89 1.23
N GLN A 100 -8.84 18.69 2.39
CA GLN A 100 -9.67 19.67 3.07
C GLN A 100 -9.24 19.70 4.52
N LEU A 101 -8.71 20.85 4.95
CA LEU A 101 -8.32 21.08 6.33
C LEU A 101 -9.59 21.29 7.15
N GLU A 102 -9.79 20.42 8.14
CA GLU A 102 -10.92 20.53 9.04
C GLU A 102 -10.51 21.28 10.30
N LYS A 103 -9.42 20.89 10.95
CA LYS A 103 -8.95 21.50 12.20
C LYS A 103 -7.43 21.57 12.28
N TYR A 104 -6.94 22.67 12.81
CA TYR A 104 -5.53 22.86 13.17
C TYR A 104 -5.40 23.62 14.50
N THR A 105 -4.51 23.14 15.38
CA THR A 105 -4.19 23.82 16.63
C THR A 105 -2.70 24.19 16.69
N ALA A 106 -2.39 25.47 16.47
CA ALA A 106 -1.02 26.00 16.33
C ALA A 106 -0.05 25.68 17.48
N SER A 107 -0.56 25.59 18.71
CA SER A 107 0.23 25.40 19.94
C SER A 107 0.53 23.94 20.26
N THR A 108 -0.32 23.01 19.82
CA THR A 108 -0.18 21.57 20.08
C THR A 108 0.34 20.82 18.86
N GLY A 109 0.06 21.31 17.66
CA GLY A 109 0.33 20.59 16.40
C GLY A 109 -0.72 19.53 16.09
N GLU A 110 -1.92 19.65 16.66
CA GLU A 110 -3.09 18.85 16.24
C GLU A 110 -3.47 19.24 14.81
N TYR A 111 -3.57 18.26 13.93
CA TYR A 111 -3.89 18.45 12.51
C TYR A 111 -4.92 17.40 12.07
N VAL A 112 -6.05 17.88 11.55
CA VAL A 112 -7.19 17.06 11.10
C VAL A 112 -7.54 17.48 9.68
N ALA A 113 -7.36 16.57 8.72
CA ALA A 113 -7.65 16.83 7.32
C ALA A 113 -8.19 15.59 6.60
N TRP A 114 -9.07 15.83 5.63
CA TRP A 114 -9.52 14.82 4.67
C TRP A 114 -8.62 14.86 3.45
N VAL A 115 -8.13 13.71 2.99
CA VAL A 115 -7.24 13.58 1.84
C VAL A 115 -7.82 12.57 0.86
N LYS A 116 -8.08 12.98 -0.39
CA LYS A 116 -8.66 12.09 -1.39
C LYS A 116 -7.60 11.21 -2.03
N LEU A 117 -7.76 9.90 -1.93
CA LEU A 117 -6.92 8.93 -2.62
C LEU A 117 -7.60 8.41 -3.89
N PRO A 118 -6.90 8.36 -5.04
CA PRO A 118 -7.48 7.85 -6.28
C PRO A 118 -7.79 6.34 -6.22
N ALA A 119 -7.01 5.58 -5.47
CA ALA A 119 -7.21 4.15 -5.27
C ALA A 119 -6.71 3.69 -3.89
N LEU A 120 -7.53 2.88 -3.22
CA LEU A 120 -7.27 2.27 -1.92
C LEU A 120 -7.78 0.82 -1.94
N ALA A 121 -7.00 -0.15 -1.45
CA ALA A 121 -7.38 -1.55 -1.53
C ALA A 121 -6.98 -2.33 -0.28
N ALA A 122 -7.77 -3.35 0.05
CA ALA A 122 -7.51 -4.28 1.13
C ALA A 122 -6.16 -5.01 0.94
N ALA A 123 -5.59 -5.47 2.05
CA ALA A 123 -4.36 -6.29 2.14
C ALA A 123 -3.06 -5.65 1.61
N THR A 124 -3.11 -4.49 0.95
CA THR A 124 -1.93 -3.76 0.48
C THR A 124 -1.82 -2.45 1.23
N ASN A 125 -0.69 -2.23 1.91
CA ASN A 125 -0.42 -0.93 2.52
C ASN A 125 -0.22 0.13 1.44
N LYS A 126 -0.77 1.33 1.66
CA LYS A 126 -0.63 2.46 0.75
C LYS A 126 0.18 3.55 1.43
N VAL A 127 1.24 4.02 0.79
CA VAL A 127 2.04 5.13 1.30
C VAL A 127 1.62 6.43 0.60
N ILE A 128 1.43 7.48 1.39
CA ILE A 128 1.33 8.87 0.96
C ILE A 128 2.39 9.68 1.71
N HIS A 129 2.77 10.83 1.16
CA HIS A 129 3.71 11.74 1.82
C HIS A 129 2.99 13.02 2.24
N MET A 130 3.31 13.49 3.44
CA MET A 130 2.91 14.79 3.96
C MET A 130 4.11 15.72 3.93
N TYR A 131 3.97 16.92 3.36
CA TYR A 131 5.02 17.94 3.32
C TYR A 131 4.58 19.17 4.10
N TYR A 132 5.50 19.79 4.83
CA TYR A 132 5.21 20.98 5.62
C TYR A 132 6.42 21.91 5.82
N GLY A 133 6.16 23.09 6.40
CA GLY A 133 7.19 24.09 6.71
C GLY A 133 7.62 24.91 5.49
N LYS A 134 6.67 25.28 4.64
CA LYS A 134 6.90 26.15 3.48
C LYS A 134 6.60 27.61 3.86
N THR A 135 7.58 28.49 3.67
CA THR A 135 7.41 29.92 3.93
C THR A 135 6.52 30.59 2.88
N GLY A 136 5.82 31.66 3.26
CA GLY A 136 5.03 32.49 2.34
C GLY A 136 3.71 31.89 1.86
N VAL A 137 3.27 30.75 2.42
CA VAL A 137 1.93 30.21 2.13
C VAL A 137 0.87 31.06 2.83
N VAL A 138 -0.08 31.59 2.05
CA VAL A 138 -1.19 32.41 2.56
C VAL A 138 -2.57 31.84 2.21
N ALA A 139 -2.66 31.06 1.14
CA ALA A 139 -3.91 30.46 0.68
C ALA A 139 -4.20 29.16 1.45
N ASP A 140 -5.47 28.96 1.81
CA ASP A 140 -5.98 27.71 2.36
C ASP A 140 -5.81 26.58 1.33
N PRO A 141 -5.13 25.46 1.67
CA PRO A 141 -4.95 24.33 0.75
C PRO A 141 -6.25 23.51 0.55
N SER A 142 -7.31 23.82 1.28
CA SER A 142 -8.57 23.09 1.22
C SER A 142 -9.22 23.16 -0.17
N SER A 143 -9.72 22.01 -0.61
CA SER A 143 -10.35 21.82 -1.91
C SER A 143 -11.61 20.98 -1.79
N THR A 144 -12.69 21.46 -2.39
CA THR A 144 -13.94 20.70 -2.52
C THR A 144 -13.79 19.46 -3.41
N ALA A 145 -12.69 19.34 -4.16
CA ALA A 145 -12.40 18.18 -5.00
C ALA A 145 -12.11 16.90 -4.21
N VAL A 146 -11.92 17.01 -2.88
CA VAL A 146 -11.83 15.85 -1.97
C VAL A 146 -13.05 14.95 -2.12
N TRP A 147 -14.22 15.56 -2.22
CA TRP A 147 -15.50 14.88 -2.38
C TRP A 147 -15.77 14.68 -3.86
N ASP A 148 -16.04 13.44 -4.28
CA ASP A 148 -16.45 13.17 -5.65
C ASP A 148 -17.83 13.80 -5.98
N ALA A 149 -18.17 13.84 -7.27
CA ALA A 149 -19.39 14.47 -7.75
C ALA A 149 -20.68 13.78 -7.26
N ASN A 150 -20.59 12.59 -6.64
CA ASN A 150 -21.76 11.92 -6.10
C ASN A 150 -22.10 12.42 -4.70
N TYR A 151 -21.20 13.11 -4.00
CA TYR A 151 -21.52 13.78 -2.75
C TYR A 151 -22.46 14.96 -3.01
N MET A 152 -23.65 14.87 -2.44
CA MET A 152 -24.68 15.91 -2.46
C MET A 152 -24.44 16.96 -1.38
N GLY A 153 -23.76 16.60 -0.29
CA GLY A 153 -23.37 17.48 0.80
C GLY A 153 -22.53 16.74 1.83
N VAL A 154 -21.59 17.44 2.45
CA VAL A 154 -20.72 16.96 3.53
C VAL A 154 -20.67 18.02 4.62
N TRP A 155 -21.04 17.68 5.85
CA TRP A 155 -21.09 18.60 6.97
C TRP A 155 -20.22 18.08 8.10
N HIS A 156 -19.06 18.72 8.27
CA HIS A 156 -18.09 18.40 9.33
C HIS A 156 -18.53 18.86 10.72
N PHE A 157 -19.46 19.81 10.78
CA PHE A 157 -19.89 20.44 12.04
C PHE A 157 -18.81 21.16 12.85
N ASN A 158 -17.61 21.32 12.28
CA ASN A 158 -16.51 22.00 12.94
C ASN A 158 -16.74 23.53 13.02
N ASN A 159 -17.42 23.99 14.07
CA ASN A 159 -17.85 25.38 14.30
C ASN A 159 -18.65 26.03 13.16
N SER A 160 -19.25 25.22 12.29
CA SER A 160 -20.10 25.68 11.20
C SER A 160 -21.12 24.61 10.81
N VAL A 161 -22.11 24.99 10.01
CA VAL A 161 -23.06 24.05 9.39
C VAL A 161 -22.98 24.13 7.86
N ASN A 162 -21.80 24.51 7.38
CA ASN A 162 -21.52 24.71 5.96
C ASN A 162 -21.24 23.37 5.28
N ASP A 163 -21.60 23.29 4.01
CA ASP A 163 -21.29 22.16 3.15
C ASP A 163 -19.83 22.24 2.68
N GLY A 164 -19.06 21.19 2.92
CA GLY A 164 -17.66 21.03 2.52
C GLY A 164 -17.49 20.67 1.04
N THR A 165 -18.57 20.41 0.30
CA THR A 165 -18.53 20.14 -1.15
C THR A 165 -18.66 21.40 -2.00
N SER A 166 -18.48 21.25 -3.32
CA SER A 166 -18.67 22.35 -4.28
C SER A 166 -20.15 22.74 -4.47
N ASN A 167 -21.09 21.95 -3.92
CA ASN A 167 -22.52 22.24 -4.04
C ASN A 167 -22.97 23.41 -3.15
N ALA A 168 -22.20 23.75 -2.11
CA ALA A 168 -22.50 24.81 -1.14
C ALA A 168 -23.91 24.70 -0.52
N ARG A 169 -24.37 23.48 -0.26
CA ARG A 169 -25.68 23.20 0.35
C ARG A 169 -25.63 23.32 1.87
N ASN A 170 -25.30 24.52 2.33
CA ASN A 170 -25.24 24.85 3.75
C ASN A 170 -26.58 24.56 4.45
N LEU A 171 -26.52 24.07 5.68
CA LEU A 171 -27.72 23.80 6.45
C LEU A 171 -28.24 25.08 7.09
N THR A 172 -29.56 25.17 7.23
CA THR A 172 -30.19 26.14 8.14
C THR A 172 -30.14 25.57 9.55
N ASN A 173 -29.57 26.33 10.48
CA ASN A 173 -29.52 25.96 11.89
C ASN A 173 -30.70 26.55 12.68
N THR A 174 -31.48 25.69 13.31
CA THR A 174 -32.52 26.07 14.27
C THR A 174 -32.06 25.70 15.68
N GLY A 175 -31.38 26.63 16.35
CA GLY A 175 -31.11 26.54 17.80
C GLY A 175 -30.10 25.50 18.28
N THR A 176 -29.42 24.76 17.38
CA THR A 176 -28.33 23.84 17.76
C THR A 176 -27.05 24.60 18.09
N THR A 177 -26.11 23.97 18.80
CA THR A 177 -24.85 24.59 19.25
C THR A 177 -23.62 23.81 18.79
N ASN A 178 -22.48 24.50 18.68
CA ASN A 178 -21.19 23.86 18.44
C ASN A 178 -20.67 23.24 19.74
N LEU A 179 -20.14 22.02 19.66
CA LEU A 179 -19.52 21.33 20.78
C LEU A 179 -18.02 21.15 20.49
N LEU A 180 -17.20 21.90 21.23
CA LEU A 180 -15.76 21.94 21.02
C LEU A 180 -15.12 20.57 21.29
N SER A 181 -14.22 20.14 20.41
CA SER A 181 -13.52 18.86 20.56
C SER A 181 -12.69 18.76 21.86
N THR A 182 -12.23 19.91 22.39
CA THR A 182 -11.47 19.99 23.65
C THR A 182 -12.27 19.55 24.87
N SER A 183 -13.59 19.41 24.75
CA SER A 183 -14.46 18.83 25.77
C SER A 183 -14.32 17.29 25.87
N GLY A 184 -13.61 16.63 24.94
CA GLY A 184 -13.45 15.18 24.90
C GLY A 184 -14.70 14.42 24.44
N THR A 185 -15.71 15.12 23.90
CA THR A 185 -17.03 14.54 23.58
C THR A 185 -17.36 14.51 22.08
N SER A 186 -16.62 15.21 21.22
CA SER A 186 -16.80 15.18 19.75
C SER A 186 -16.14 13.96 19.10
N LYS A 187 -16.58 13.56 17.91
CA LYS A 187 -16.02 12.39 17.21
C LYS A 187 -14.79 12.76 16.38
N ILE A 188 -14.91 13.77 15.52
CA ILE A 188 -13.85 14.31 14.65
C ILE A 188 -14.01 15.84 14.64
N GLY A 189 -12.94 16.58 14.95
CA GLY A 189 -13.07 18.02 15.10
C GLY A 189 -14.11 18.42 16.16
N ASP A 190 -14.76 19.57 15.98
CA ASP A 190 -15.95 19.93 16.76
C ASP A 190 -17.21 19.27 16.18
N SER A 191 -18.22 19.06 17.02
CA SER A 191 -19.46 18.38 16.65
C SER A 191 -20.68 19.29 16.85
N ARG A 192 -21.86 18.84 16.40
CA ARG A 192 -23.11 19.61 16.53
C ARG A 192 -24.06 19.04 17.56
N ARG A 193 -24.21 19.75 18.68
CA ARG A 193 -25.12 19.37 19.76
C ARG A 193 -26.51 19.90 19.49
N LEU A 194 -27.52 19.02 19.51
CA LEU A 194 -28.91 19.45 19.37
C LEU A 194 -29.45 19.95 20.70
N ASP A 195 -29.10 19.30 21.82
CA ASP A 195 -29.49 19.74 23.16
C ASP A 195 -31.02 19.93 23.32
N ASN A 196 -31.79 19.02 22.73
CA ASN A 196 -33.23 18.93 22.92
C ASN A 196 -33.54 18.41 24.33
N THR A 197 -34.67 18.81 24.90
CA THR A 197 -35.17 18.17 26.13
C THR A 197 -35.65 16.75 25.79
N PRO A 198 -35.28 15.73 26.58
CA PRO A 198 -35.81 14.38 26.39
C PRO A 198 -37.35 14.38 26.31
N PHE A 199 -37.91 13.59 25.39
CA PHE A 199 -39.35 13.45 25.16
C PHE A 199 -40.06 14.71 24.62
N ALA A 200 -39.33 15.79 24.30
CA ALA A 200 -39.95 16.95 23.68
C ALA A 200 -40.45 16.60 22.27
N GLN A 201 -41.71 16.92 21.99
CA GLN A 201 -42.34 16.61 20.71
C GLN A 201 -41.85 17.52 19.58
N SER A 202 -41.75 16.97 18.38
CA SER A 202 -41.32 17.64 17.15
C SER A 202 -42.19 18.87 16.82
N SER A 203 -43.48 18.85 17.16
CA SER A 203 -44.36 20.01 17.00
C SER A 203 -44.04 21.19 17.94
N SER A 204 -43.25 20.97 19.01
CA SER A 204 -42.84 22.04 19.90
C SER A 204 -41.96 23.06 19.17
N GLY A 205 -42.24 24.35 19.42
CA GLY A 205 -41.42 25.47 18.95
C GLY A 205 -40.02 25.53 19.58
N THR A 206 -39.74 24.66 20.56
CA THR A 206 -38.44 24.58 21.25
C THR A 206 -37.50 23.53 20.68
N ILE A 207 -37.94 22.70 19.73
CA ILE A 207 -37.10 21.66 19.13
C ILE A 207 -36.02 22.30 18.27
N LYS A 208 -34.79 21.88 18.54
CA LYS A 208 -33.57 22.27 17.86
C LYS A 208 -33.22 21.22 16.80
N TYR A 209 -32.87 21.67 15.61
CA TYR A 209 -32.63 20.83 14.45
C TYR A 209 -31.83 21.55 13.38
N LEU A 210 -31.41 20.82 12.35
CA LEU A 210 -30.80 21.37 11.15
C LEU A 210 -31.70 21.04 9.95
N GLN A 211 -31.67 21.89 8.93
CA GLN A 211 -32.47 21.69 7.72
C GLN A 211 -31.62 21.82 6.46
N LEU A 212 -31.76 20.86 5.55
CA LEU A 212 -31.13 20.89 4.23
C LEU A 212 -31.91 21.80 3.27
N PRO A 213 -31.26 22.32 2.22
CA PRO A 213 -31.95 23.07 1.16
C PRO A 213 -33.13 22.30 0.52
N THR A 214 -34.08 23.06 0.00
CA THR A 214 -35.24 22.53 -0.72
C THR A 214 -34.84 21.89 -2.06
N GLY A 215 -35.54 20.84 -2.46
CA GLY A 215 -35.41 20.20 -3.76
C GLY A 215 -34.19 19.31 -3.93
N MET A 216 -33.45 19.05 -2.85
CA MET A 216 -32.16 18.36 -2.90
C MET A 216 -32.24 16.97 -3.53
N PHE A 217 -33.35 16.24 -3.32
CA PHE A 217 -33.53 14.87 -3.83
C PHE A 217 -34.25 14.74 -5.18
N THR A 218 -34.46 15.84 -5.90
CA THR A 218 -35.02 15.80 -7.26
C THR A 218 -34.10 15.02 -8.19
N GLY A 219 -34.60 14.01 -8.88
CA GLY A 219 -33.83 13.15 -9.78
C GLY A 219 -32.91 12.13 -9.10
N VAL A 220 -32.90 12.04 -7.77
CA VAL A 220 -32.05 11.12 -7.02
C VAL A 220 -32.70 9.74 -6.91
N THR A 221 -32.14 8.76 -7.62
CA THR A 221 -32.64 7.36 -7.61
C THR A 221 -31.82 6.46 -6.69
N ASN A 222 -30.49 6.55 -6.74
CA ASN A 222 -29.60 5.90 -5.79
C ASN A 222 -29.26 6.85 -4.65
N PHE A 223 -29.04 6.31 -3.45
CA PHE A 223 -28.86 7.13 -2.26
C PHE A 223 -27.88 6.50 -1.29
N THR A 224 -27.09 7.35 -0.62
CA THR A 224 -26.41 7.00 0.62
C THR A 224 -26.50 8.16 1.60
N PHE A 225 -26.89 7.87 2.84
CA PHE A 225 -26.58 8.69 4.01
C PHE A 225 -25.48 7.99 4.82
N GLU A 226 -24.52 8.71 5.36
CA GLU A 226 -23.63 8.23 6.42
C GLU A 226 -23.29 9.35 7.41
N GLY A 227 -23.08 9.03 8.68
CA GLY A 227 -22.68 10.00 9.69
C GLY A 227 -22.61 9.43 11.10
N TRP A 228 -22.03 10.19 12.01
CA TRP A 228 -21.88 9.81 13.42
C TRP A 228 -22.94 10.48 14.28
N VAL A 229 -23.55 9.70 15.17
CA VAL A 229 -24.55 10.17 16.12
C VAL A 229 -24.16 9.70 17.51
N TYR A 230 -24.07 10.65 18.45
CA TYR A 230 -24.00 10.36 19.87
C TYR A 230 -25.40 10.45 20.45
N LEU A 231 -25.93 9.35 20.97
CA LEU A 231 -27.24 9.29 21.59
C LEU A 231 -27.10 9.36 23.10
N GLU A 232 -27.76 10.35 23.71
CA GLU A 232 -27.82 10.46 25.17
C GLU A 232 -28.85 9.50 25.77
N THR A 233 -29.86 9.11 24.99
CA THR A 233 -30.88 8.13 25.36
C THR A 233 -31.47 7.46 24.12
N VAL A 234 -31.98 6.24 24.30
CA VAL A 234 -32.84 5.55 23.32
C VAL A 234 -34.23 5.25 23.89
N ALA A 235 -34.54 5.81 25.06
CA ALA A 235 -35.86 5.70 25.68
C ALA A 235 -36.91 6.60 25.01
N THR A 236 -36.51 7.38 24.01
CA THR A 236 -37.39 8.22 23.21
C THR A 236 -38.16 7.42 22.16
N SER A 237 -39.19 8.05 21.61
CA SER A 237 -40.10 7.46 20.64
C SER A 237 -40.02 8.17 19.30
N TRP A 238 -39.60 7.43 18.27
CA TRP A 238 -39.56 7.90 16.88
C TRP A 238 -38.68 9.13 16.65
N GLU A 239 -37.64 9.31 17.45
CA GLU A 239 -36.68 10.38 17.24
C GLU A 239 -35.91 10.20 15.94
N ARG A 240 -35.73 11.28 15.19
CA ARG A 240 -35.17 11.19 13.83
C ARG A 240 -33.72 11.64 13.82
N VAL A 241 -32.83 10.77 13.36
CA VAL A 241 -31.51 11.19 12.89
C VAL A 241 -31.70 12.10 11.68
N PHE A 242 -32.50 11.63 10.72
CA PHE A 242 -33.02 12.45 9.63
C PHE A 242 -34.47 12.10 9.29
N ASP A 243 -35.18 13.07 8.74
CA ASP A 243 -36.51 12.91 8.13
C ASP A 243 -36.60 13.85 6.92
N PHE A 244 -36.57 13.25 5.73
CA PHE A 244 -36.50 13.95 4.46
C PHE A 244 -37.78 13.76 3.67
N GLY A 245 -38.32 14.84 3.11
CA GLY A 245 -39.54 14.79 2.33
C GLY A 245 -40.27 16.12 2.26
N ARG A 246 -41.59 16.06 2.23
CA ARG A 246 -42.45 17.25 2.16
C ARG A 246 -43.60 17.25 3.17
N ASN A 247 -43.95 16.07 3.70
CA ASN A 247 -44.91 15.89 4.79
C ASN A 247 -44.92 14.40 5.23
N THR A 248 -45.80 14.08 6.17
CA THR A 248 -46.03 12.73 6.72
C THR A 248 -46.63 11.71 5.74
N GLN A 249 -46.96 12.10 4.51
CA GLN A 249 -47.37 11.18 3.44
C GLN A 249 -46.20 10.82 2.52
N PHE A 250 -45.22 11.71 2.38
CA PHE A 250 -44.08 11.58 1.47
C PHE A 250 -42.80 11.89 2.24
N ASN A 251 -42.24 10.88 2.89
CA ASN A 251 -40.99 11.00 3.60
C ASN A 251 -40.14 9.74 3.59
N MET A 252 -38.86 9.93 3.88
CA MET A 252 -37.92 8.88 4.26
C MET A 252 -37.17 9.31 5.51
N PHE A 253 -36.99 8.41 6.46
CA PHE A 253 -36.38 8.73 7.73
C PHE A 253 -35.46 7.62 8.22
N LEU A 254 -34.56 7.99 9.12
CA LEU A 254 -33.85 7.07 10.00
C LEU A 254 -34.19 7.42 11.45
N THR A 255 -34.78 6.47 12.17
CA THR A 255 -34.97 6.54 13.62
C THR A 255 -33.99 5.60 14.34
N THR A 256 -33.55 5.99 15.53
CA THR A 256 -32.73 5.18 16.44
C THR A 256 -33.56 4.38 17.44
N SER A 257 -34.85 4.71 17.59
CA SER A 257 -35.82 4.01 18.43
C SER A 257 -37.21 4.05 17.80
N MET A 258 -37.83 2.89 17.58
CA MET A 258 -39.19 2.79 17.02
C MET A 258 -40.29 2.99 18.07
N GLY A 259 -39.93 3.29 19.32
CA GLY A 259 -40.88 3.51 20.40
C GLY A 259 -40.30 3.13 21.75
N THR A 260 -41.09 3.30 22.81
CA THR A 260 -40.61 3.11 24.20
C THR A 260 -40.89 1.71 24.78
N GLY A 261 -41.65 0.87 24.07
CA GLY A 261 -42.03 -0.46 24.52
C GLY A 261 -40.93 -1.51 24.34
N THR A 262 -41.05 -2.62 25.07
CA THR A 262 -40.19 -3.80 24.93
C THR A 262 -40.20 -4.29 23.48
N GLY A 263 -39.01 -4.37 22.85
CA GLY A 263 -38.86 -4.76 21.44
C GLY A 263 -38.98 -3.59 20.44
N ALA A 264 -39.17 -2.35 20.91
CA ALA A 264 -39.14 -1.14 20.09
C ALA A 264 -38.08 -0.12 20.57
N ALA A 265 -37.83 -0.08 21.88
CA ALA A 265 -36.84 0.80 22.49
C ALA A 265 -35.43 0.55 21.95
N GLY A 266 -34.79 1.60 21.44
CA GLY A 266 -33.47 1.54 20.81
C GLY A 266 -33.41 0.75 19.51
N ILE A 267 -34.53 0.24 19.01
CA ILE A 267 -34.53 -0.45 17.73
C ILE A 267 -34.53 0.60 16.62
N LYS A 268 -33.45 0.61 15.85
CA LYS A 268 -33.28 1.49 14.70
C LYS A 268 -34.08 1.04 13.48
N ARG A 269 -34.61 2.00 12.73
CA ARG A 269 -35.33 1.76 11.46
C ARG A 269 -35.05 2.86 10.46
N PHE A 270 -34.74 2.43 9.23
CA PHE A 270 -34.98 3.27 8.06
C PHE A 270 -36.33 2.93 7.43
N ALA A 271 -37.06 3.94 6.96
CA ALA A 271 -38.24 3.73 6.13
C ALA A 271 -38.39 4.82 5.06
N ILE A 272 -39.06 4.49 3.96
CA ILE A 272 -39.49 5.42 2.91
C ILE A 272 -40.95 5.14 2.53
N THR A 273 -41.73 6.19 2.29
CA THR A 273 -43.14 6.09 1.88
C THR A 273 -43.56 7.23 0.96
N ILE A 274 -44.52 6.93 0.08
CA ILE A 274 -45.28 7.91 -0.71
C ILE A 274 -46.78 7.89 -0.37
N ASN A 275 -47.16 7.11 0.63
CA ASN A 275 -48.55 6.96 1.05
C ASN A 275 -48.61 6.64 2.55
N ASN A 276 -48.15 7.59 3.37
CA ASN A 276 -48.20 7.58 4.84
C ASN A 276 -47.51 6.37 5.51
N SER A 277 -47.54 6.32 6.84
CA SER A 277 -46.81 5.31 7.64
C SER A 277 -47.32 3.88 7.44
N GLY A 278 -48.54 3.69 6.95
CA GLY A 278 -49.11 2.37 6.65
C GLY A 278 -48.50 1.68 5.43
N SER A 279 -47.86 2.45 4.53
CA SER A 279 -47.30 1.94 3.26
C SER A 279 -45.77 2.02 3.20
N GLU A 280 -45.11 2.12 4.35
CA GLU A 280 -43.65 2.22 4.43
C GLU A 280 -42.93 0.97 3.90
N GLU A 281 -41.92 1.20 3.07
CA GLU A 281 -40.87 0.21 2.80
C GLU A 281 -39.80 0.35 3.89
N ARG A 282 -39.44 -0.75 4.57
CA ARG A 282 -38.75 -0.71 5.85
C ARG A 282 -37.46 -1.53 5.87
N LEU A 283 -36.46 -0.97 6.53
CA LEU A 283 -35.27 -1.64 7.05
C LEU A 283 -35.32 -1.52 8.58
N SER A 284 -35.91 -2.52 9.25
CA SER A 284 -36.06 -2.51 10.72
C SER A 284 -35.07 -3.46 11.35
N SER A 285 -34.22 -2.93 12.23
CA SER A 285 -33.25 -3.71 13.00
C SER A 285 -33.95 -4.68 13.94
N THR A 286 -33.24 -5.74 14.32
CA THR A 286 -33.59 -6.59 15.47
C THR A 286 -32.67 -6.36 16.66
N THR A 287 -31.64 -5.52 16.50
CA THR A 287 -30.66 -5.15 17.52
C THR A 287 -30.92 -3.73 18.03
N SER A 288 -30.72 -3.54 19.34
CA SER A 288 -30.78 -2.22 19.97
C SER A 288 -29.54 -1.40 19.63
N THR A 289 -29.76 -0.12 19.44
CA THR A 289 -28.75 0.94 19.38
C THR A 289 -28.18 1.15 20.78
N GLY A 290 -26.87 1.39 20.86
CA GLY A 290 -26.20 1.78 22.10
C GLY A 290 -26.45 3.26 22.45
N THR A 291 -26.26 3.61 23.72
CA THR A 291 -26.30 5.00 24.22
C THR A 291 -24.98 5.37 24.84
N ALA A 292 -24.77 6.67 25.06
CA ALA A 292 -23.57 7.22 25.68
C ALA A 292 -22.27 6.85 24.93
N ALA A 293 -22.39 6.66 23.62
CA ALA A 293 -21.31 6.38 22.71
C ALA A 293 -21.63 6.95 21.33
N TRP A 294 -20.58 7.24 20.57
CA TRP A 294 -20.68 7.59 19.16
C TRP A 294 -20.92 6.33 18.34
N HIS A 295 -21.99 6.34 17.55
CA HIS A 295 -22.30 5.27 16.60
C HIS A 295 -22.35 5.81 15.19
N HIS A 296 -21.84 5.04 14.24
CA HIS A 296 -21.89 5.36 12.82
C HIS A 296 -23.14 4.73 12.20
N PHE A 297 -23.96 5.56 11.59
CA PHE A 297 -25.14 5.10 10.84
C PHE A 297 -24.91 5.33 9.37
N ALA A 298 -25.29 4.36 8.54
CA ALA A 298 -25.44 4.60 7.12
C ALA A 298 -26.69 3.92 6.56
N VAL A 299 -27.29 4.51 5.53
CA VAL A 299 -28.39 3.91 4.77
C VAL A 299 -28.05 4.01 3.31
N THR A 300 -28.19 2.90 2.58
CA THR A 300 -28.06 2.88 1.12
C THR A 300 -29.36 2.44 0.46
N ILE A 301 -29.68 3.03 -0.69
CA ILE A 301 -30.73 2.57 -1.61
C ILE A 301 -30.08 2.38 -2.97
N ASN A 302 -30.27 1.21 -3.55
CA ASN A 302 -29.90 0.88 -4.92
C ASN A 302 -31.16 0.64 -5.74
N ALA A 303 -31.51 1.60 -6.59
CA ALA A 303 -32.70 1.52 -7.44
C ALA A 303 -32.58 0.43 -8.51
N GLY A 304 -31.37 0.15 -9.00
CA GLY A 304 -31.13 -0.86 -10.02
C GLY A 304 -31.38 -2.28 -9.54
N THR A 305 -31.12 -2.55 -8.25
CA THR A 305 -31.36 -3.87 -7.63
C THR A 305 -32.55 -3.87 -6.66
N THR A 306 -33.26 -2.75 -6.51
CA THR A 306 -34.33 -2.53 -5.51
C THR A 306 -33.92 -2.93 -4.09
N THR A 307 -32.67 -2.64 -3.72
CA THR A 307 -32.09 -3.08 -2.44
C THR A 307 -31.85 -1.88 -1.53
N GLY A 308 -32.38 -1.94 -0.31
CA GLY A 308 -32.04 -1.05 0.78
C GLY A 308 -31.16 -1.76 1.81
N VAL A 309 -30.16 -1.05 2.34
CA VAL A 309 -29.32 -1.56 3.44
C VAL A 309 -29.15 -0.50 4.52
N LEU A 310 -29.48 -0.85 5.75
CA LEU A 310 -29.16 -0.10 6.95
C LEU A 310 -27.86 -0.66 7.53
N TYR A 311 -26.88 0.21 7.75
CA TYR A 311 -25.61 -0.10 8.36
C TYR A 311 -25.52 0.53 9.75
N TYR A 312 -24.82 -0.17 10.63
CA TYR A 312 -24.53 0.26 11.99
C TYR A 312 -23.09 -0.09 12.33
N ASP A 313 -22.32 0.90 12.76
CA ASP A 313 -20.91 0.78 13.08
C ASP A 313 -20.10 0.08 11.97
N GLY A 314 -20.32 0.51 10.73
CA GLY A 314 -19.62 0.02 9.54
C GLY A 314 -20.10 -1.33 9.00
N VAL A 315 -21.06 -2.00 9.65
CA VAL A 315 -21.54 -3.34 9.29
C VAL A 315 -22.98 -3.28 8.79
N ALA A 316 -23.33 -4.10 7.79
CA ALA A 316 -24.72 -4.22 7.33
C ALA A 316 -25.57 -4.88 8.43
N ASP A 317 -26.53 -4.13 8.97
CA ASP A 317 -27.42 -4.56 10.05
C ASP A 317 -28.71 -5.16 9.50
N VAL A 318 -29.30 -4.51 8.47
CA VAL A 318 -30.52 -5.00 7.80
C VAL A 318 -30.43 -4.76 6.31
N THR A 319 -30.79 -5.77 5.52
CA THR A 319 -30.99 -5.67 4.08
C THR A 319 -32.40 -6.08 3.74
N ASN A 320 -33.10 -5.31 2.91
CA ASN A 320 -34.44 -5.65 2.43
C ASN A 320 -34.70 -5.06 1.04
N THR A 321 -35.82 -5.45 0.45
CA THR A 321 -36.31 -4.82 -0.78
C THR A 321 -36.82 -3.41 -0.47
N VAL A 322 -36.35 -2.44 -1.25
CA VAL A 322 -36.81 -1.05 -1.25
C VAL A 322 -36.95 -0.65 -2.73
N THR A 323 -38.19 -0.42 -3.17
CA THR A 323 -38.52 -0.06 -4.56
C THR A 323 -38.67 1.45 -4.74
N LEU A 324 -38.97 2.18 -3.66
CA LEU A 324 -39.01 3.64 -3.67
C LEU A 324 -37.61 4.24 -3.63
N THR A 325 -37.49 5.44 -4.19
CA THR A 325 -36.25 6.22 -4.23
C THR A 325 -36.48 7.62 -3.66
N PRO A 326 -35.43 8.38 -3.28
CA PRO A 326 -35.61 9.77 -2.84
C PRO A 326 -36.39 10.64 -3.84
N ASN A 327 -36.23 10.40 -5.15
CA ASN A 327 -37.02 11.08 -6.18
C ASN A 327 -38.53 10.79 -6.09
N SER A 328 -38.92 9.64 -5.54
CA SER A 328 -40.34 9.27 -5.36
C SER A 328 -41.08 10.19 -4.39
N LEU A 329 -40.35 10.91 -3.53
CA LEU A 329 -40.90 11.88 -2.59
C LEU A 329 -41.39 13.18 -3.27
N GLY A 330 -40.99 13.40 -4.54
CA GLY A 330 -41.25 14.63 -5.28
C GLY A 330 -40.48 15.83 -4.72
N THR A 331 -41.03 17.04 -4.92
CA THR A 331 -40.43 18.28 -4.41
C THR A 331 -40.41 18.28 -2.88
N ASN A 332 -39.26 17.92 -2.31
CA ASN A 332 -39.01 17.92 -0.88
C ASN A 332 -38.59 19.31 -0.38
N ASN A 333 -39.17 19.76 0.72
CA ASN A 333 -38.87 21.04 1.37
C ASN A 333 -38.76 20.91 2.91
N ALA A 334 -39.10 19.75 3.46
CA ALA A 334 -39.02 19.40 4.87
C ALA A 334 -37.93 18.33 5.05
N ASN A 335 -36.68 18.76 4.89
CA ASN A 335 -35.50 17.89 4.98
C ASN A 335 -34.73 18.18 6.27
N TYR A 336 -35.04 17.44 7.33
CA TYR A 336 -34.50 17.72 8.66
C TYR A 336 -33.45 16.69 9.09
N PHE A 337 -32.46 17.17 9.84
CA PHE A 337 -31.70 16.35 10.77
C PHE A 337 -32.17 16.66 12.19
N GLY A 338 -32.51 15.63 12.98
CA GLY A 338 -32.88 15.77 14.40
C GLY A 338 -34.36 16.01 14.70
N ARG A 339 -35.23 16.11 13.69
CA ARG A 339 -36.65 16.46 13.83
C ARG A 339 -37.52 15.58 12.95
N SER A 340 -38.67 15.15 13.48
CA SER A 340 -39.69 14.43 12.73
C SER A 340 -40.65 15.37 12.01
N GLN A 341 -41.14 14.92 10.86
CA GLN A 341 -42.29 15.54 10.19
C GLN A 341 -43.62 15.21 10.90
N TYR A 342 -43.66 14.15 11.72
CA TYR A 342 -44.80 13.85 12.59
C TYR A 342 -44.68 14.66 13.88
N GLY A 343 -45.64 15.56 14.11
CA GLY A 343 -45.57 16.50 15.22
C GLY A 343 -45.56 15.87 16.63
N THR A 344 -46.05 14.64 16.78
CA THR A 344 -46.09 13.91 18.05
C THR A 344 -44.82 13.13 18.36
N ASP A 345 -43.99 12.86 17.36
CA ASP A 345 -42.72 12.15 17.55
C ASP A 345 -41.73 13.04 18.29
N GLU A 346 -40.79 12.44 18.99
CA GLU A 346 -39.87 13.18 19.83
C GLU A 346 -38.69 13.75 19.02
N GLY A 347 -38.16 14.89 19.43
CA GLY A 347 -36.93 15.45 18.88
C GLY A 347 -35.73 14.65 19.36
N LEU A 348 -34.69 14.55 18.52
CA LEU A 348 -33.49 13.80 18.88
C LEU A 348 -32.74 14.48 20.02
N TYR A 349 -32.53 13.75 21.11
CA TYR A 349 -31.59 14.11 22.16
C TYR A 349 -30.24 13.46 21.85
N GLY A 350 -29.42 14.20 21.11
CA GLY A 350 -28.11 13.74 20.68
C GLY A 350 -27.19 14.83 20.13
N THR A 351 -26.04 14.36 19.64
CA THR A 351 -25.03 15.17 18.96
C THR A 351 -24.69 14.52 17.61
N PHE A 352 -24.48 15.33 16.58
CA PHE A 352 -24.11 14.92 15.23
C PHE A 352 -22.66 15.22 14.91
N ASP A 353 -22.04 14.36 14.11
CA ASP A 353 -20.72 14.59 13.56
C ASP A 353 -20.58 13.97 12.16
N GLU A 354 -19.81 14.59 11.28
CA GLU A 354 -19.44 14.06 9.95
C GLU A 354 -20.61 13.55 9.07
N PHE A 355 -21.68 14.34 8.92
CA PHE A 355 -22.83 13.93 8.12
C PHE A 355 -22.57 14.07 6.62
N ARG A 356 -22.97 13.05 5.85
CA ARG A 356 -22.78 12.99 4.40
C ARG A 356 -24.00 12.44 3.72
N VAL A 357 -24.33 13.03 2.56
CA VAL A 357 -25.38 12.54 1.68
C VAL A 357 -24.79 12.38 0.27
N SER A 358 -25.05 11.24 -0.38
CA SER A 358 -24.64 10.95 -1.76
C SER A 358 -25.84 10.55 -2.63
N ASN A 359 -25.80 10.89 -3.92
CA ASN A 359 -26.76 10.46 -4.95
C ASN A 359 -26.38 9.11 -5.61
N SER A 360 -25.47 8.37 -4.98
CA SER A 360 -24.99 7.06 -5.41
C SER A 360 -25.10 6.07 -4.27
N THR A 361 -25.29 4.79 -4.59
CA THR A 361 -25.20 3.70 -3.61
C THR A 361 -23.72 3.41 -3.30
N ARG A 362 -23.24 3.82 -2.11
CA ARG A 362 -21.90 3.45 -1.65
C ARG A 362 -21.88 1.97 -1.27
N SER A 363 -20.78 1.29 -1.55
CA SER A 363 -20.66 -0.15 -1.27
C SER A 363 -20.48 -0.43 0.22
N ALA A 364 -20.78 -1.65 0.66
CA ALA A 364 -20.47 -2.10 2.03
C ALA A 364 -18.98 -1.91 2.39
N ALA A 365 -18.09 -2.10 1.41
CA ALA A 365 -16.66 -1.86 1.53
C ALA A 365 -16.33 -0.38 1.82
N TRP A 366 -17.04 0.55 1.17
CA TRP A 366 -16.91 1.99 1.41
C TRP A 366 -17.35 2.36 2.83
N ILE A 367 -18.52 1.88 3.25
CA ILE A 367 -19.07 2.17 4.58
C ILE A 367 -18.18 1.60 5.69
N SER A 368 -17.76 0.34 5.56
CA SER A 368 -16.85 -0.31 6.51
C SER A 368 -15.49 0.40 6.61
N THR A 369 -14.91 0.79 5.48
CA THR A 369 -13.62 1.52 5.48
C THR A 369 -13.77 2.92 6.07
N SER A 370 -14.88 3.62 5.80
CA SER A 370 -15.20 4.92 6.39
C SER A 370 -15.32 4.82 7.90
N TYR A 371 -16.05 3.82 8.40
CA TYR A 371 -16.14 3.53 9.83
C TYR A 371 -14.76 3.26 10.44
N ASN A 372 -13.97 2.34 9.88
CA ASN A 372 -12.65 1.99 10.44
C ASN A 372 -11.72 3.21 10.54
N ASN A 373 -11.66 4.03 9.47
CA ASN A 373 -10.82 5.20 9.42
C ASN A 373 -11.26 6.29 10.39
N GLN A 374 -12.57 6.54 10.51
CA GLN A 374 -13.13 7.59 11.36
C GLN A 374 -13.22 7.19 12.82
N ASN A 375 -13.47 5.91 13.10
CA ASN A 375 -13.62 5.41 14.45
C ASN A 375 -12.28 5.36 15.20
N ASN A 376 -11.22 4.95 14.50
CA ASN A 376 -9.88 4.83 15.05
C ASN A 376 -8.81 5.28 14.02
N PRO A 377 -8.65 6.59 13.79
CA PRO A 377 -7.67 7.11 12.82
C PRO A 377 -6.24 6.64 13.11
N ALA A 378 -5.84 6.59 14.39
CA ALA A 378 -4.53 6.11 14.82
C ALA A 378 -4.30 4.61 14.52
N GLY A 379 -5.37 3.82 14.49
CA GLY A 379 -5.36 2.43 14.04
C GLY A 379 -5.21 2.29 12.53
N PHE A 380 -5.71 3.27 11.76
CA PHE A 380 -5.81 3.21 10.29
C PHE A 380 -4.48 3.38 9.55
N TYR A 381 -3.55 4.15 10.12
CA TYR A 381 -2.24 4.40 9.50
C TYR A 381 -1.11 4.44 10.52
N THR A 382 0.13 4.47 10.03
CA THR A 382 1.32 4.86 10.81
C THR A 382 1.96 6.08 10.17
N VAL A 383 2.65 6.88 10.99
CA VAL A 383 3.38 8.08 10.55
C VAL A 383 4.84 7.92 10.94
N THR A 384 5.77 8.22 10.02
CA THR A 384 7.20 8.16 10.32
C THR A 384 7.66 9.33 11.20
N ALA A 385 8.90 9.23 11.70
CA ALA A 385 9.63 10.40 12.15
C ALA A 385 9.73 11.45 11.01
N GLU A 386 9.97 12.71 11.41
CA GLU A 386 10.22 13.80 10.46
C GLU A 386 11.46 13.50 9.61
N LEU A 387 11.33 13.72 8.31
CA LEU A 387 12.40 13.68 7.33
C LEU A 387 12.51 15.05 6.66
N THR A 388 13.63 15.30 5.96
CA THR A 388 13.67 16.41 5.01
C THR A 388 12.74 16.11 3.84
N ALA A 389 12.13 17.14 3.25
CA ALA A 389 11.25 16.97 2.09
C ALA A 389 11.95 16.25 0.93
N ALA A 390 13.25 16.50 0.74
CA ALA A 390 14.07 15.81 -0.25
C ALA A 390 14.26 14.32 0.08
N ALA A 391 14.44 13.95 1.35
CA ALA A 391 14.62 12.57 1.76
C ALA A 391 13.37 11.69 1.59
N LEU A 392 12.16 12.28 1.62
CA LEU A 392 10.91 11.54 1.30
C LEU A 392 10.84 11.13 -0.16
N CYS A 393 11.48 11.91 -1.03
CA CYS A 393 11.44 11.74 -2.49
C CYS A 393 12.71 11.15 -3.05
N SER A 394 13.72 10.97 -2.21
CA SER A 394 14.76 9.98 -2.46
C SER A 394 14.21 8.58 -2.15
N THR A 395 13.18 8.15 -2.88
CA THR A 395 13.10 6.73 -3.18
C THR A 395 14.24 6.50 -4.17
N LEU A 396 15.43 6.13 -3.70
CA LEU A 396 16.18 5.26 -4.59
C LEU A 396 15.43 3.94 -4.50
N PRO A 397 14.74 3.47 -5.56
CA PRO A 397 14.68 2.02 -5.72
C PRO A 397 16.13 1.55 -5.57
N ILE A 398 16.37 0.56 -4.69
CA ILE A 398 17.68 -0.07 -4.61
C ILE A 398 17.94 -0.62 -6.00
N LYS A 399 18.78 0.10 -6.75
CA LYS A 399 19.18 -0.32 -8.07
C LYS A 399 20.50 -1.00 -7.87
N ILE A 400 20.50 -2.32 -7.98
CA ILE A 400 21.74 -3.05 -8.14
C ILE A 400 22.33 -2.61 -9.48
N SER A 401 23.37 -1.77 -9.43
CA SER A 401 23.98 -1.15 -10.63
C SER A 401 24.95 -2.07 -11.33
N SER A 402 25.49 -3.04 -10.60
CA SER A 402 26.37 -4.08 -11.10
C SER A 402 26.03 -5.39 -10.44
N PHE A 403 25.98 -6.45 -11.23
CA PHE A 403 25.83 -7.82 -10.76
C PHE A 403 26.65 -8.71 -11.70
N ALA A 404 27.66 -9.36 -11.14
CA ALA A 404 28.63 -10.14 -11.87
C ALA A 404 28.94 -11.44 -11.14
N ALA A 405 29.34 -12.44 -11.90
CA ALA A 405 29.80 -13.71 -11.36
C ALA A 405 30.95 -14.23 -12.21
N SER A 406 31.96 -14.81 -11.57
CA SER A 406 33.17 -15.30 -12.21
C SER A 406 33.54 -16.69 -11.67
N PRO A 407 33.95 -17.64 -12.54
CA PRO A 407 34.42 -18.94 -12.08
C PRO A 407 35.79 -18.81 -11.41
N ASN A 408 36.02 -19.63 -10.39
CA ASN A 408 37.31 -19.77 -9.71
C ASN A 408 37.99 -21.07 -10.14
N ALA A 409 39.33 -21.12 -10.10
CA ALA A 409 40.12 -22.29 -10.52
C ALA A 409 39.86 -23.56 -9.69
N ASN A 410 39.35 -23.40 -8.47
CA ASN A 410 38.98 -24.50 -7.57
C ASN A 410 37.55 -25.03 -7.80
N GLY A 411 36.88 -24.63 -8.88
CA GLY A 411 35.52 -25.08 -9.20
C GLY A 411 34.40 -24.35 -8.46
N THR A 412 34.70 -23.29 -7.70
CA THR A 412 33.70 -22.41 -7.07
C THR A 412 33.36 -21.21 -7.96
N ALA A 413 32.33 -20.43 -7.62
CA ALA A 413 32.02 -19.17 -8.31
C ALA A 413 32.02 -18.00 -7.32
N THR A 414 32.65 -16.88 -7.70
CA THR A 414 32.58 -15.62 -6.95
C THR A 414 31.47 -14.76 -7.55
N ILE A 415 30.57 -14.26 -6.70
CA ILE A 415 29.44 -13.41 -7.07
C ILE A 415 29.63 -12.05 -6.40
N SER A 416 29.52 -10.97 -7.17
CA SER A 416 29.62 -9.61 -6.65
C SER A 416 28.52 -8.71 -7.18
N TRP A 417 28.08 -7.77 -6.35
CA TRP A 417 27.12 -6.75 -6.75
C TRP A 417 27.37 -5.43 -6.02
N THR A 418 26.89 -4.34 -6.62
CA THR A 418 26.83 -3.03 -5.98
C THR A 418 25.38 -2.61 -5.83
N ALA A 419 24.95 -2.41 -4.58
CA ALA A 419 23.68 -1.78 -4.27
C ALA A 419 23.91 -0.27 -4.15
N GLU A 420 23.31 0.55 -5.00
CA GLU A 420 23.57 1.99 -5.03
C GLU A 420 23.11 2.73 -3.77
N GLN A 421 22.09 2.19 -3.09
CA GLN A 421 21.59 2.67 -1.81
C GLN A 421 20.82 1.54 -1.12
N GLU A 422 20.83 1.53 0.22
CA GLU A 422 20.17 0.52 1.04
C GLU A 422 19.43 1.18 2.21
N ASN A 423 18.41 0.50 2.73
CA ASN A 423 17.76 0.83 3.99
C ASN A 423 18.11 -0.21 5.06
N ALA A 424 18.00 0.19 6.33
CA ALA A 424 18.10 -0.74 7.44
C ALA A 424 16.94 -1.76 7.38
N GLY A 425 17.27 -3.05 7.36
CA GLY A 425 16.29 -4.14 7.31
C GLY A 425 16.16 -4.83 5.95
N ASP A 426 16.79 -4.30 4.90
CA ASP A 426 16.81 -4.93 3.59
C ASP A 426 17.67 -6.21 3.57
N LYS A 427 17.36 -7.13 2.66
CA LYS A 427 18.05 -8.42 2.50
C LYS A 427 18.28 -8.76 1.03
N TYR A 428 19.42 -9.37 0.76
CA TYR A 428 19.78 -9.95 -0.55
C TYR A 428 19.85 -11.46 -0.45
N ILE A 429 19.03 -12.14 -1.24
CA ILE A 429 19.01 -13.59 -1.33
C ILE A 429 19.66 -13.95 -2.68
N LEU A 430 20.86 -14.51 -2.61
CA LEU A 430 21.53 -15.07 -3.78
C LEU A 430 20.88 -16.40 -4.12
N GLU A 431 20.35 -16.50 -5.34
CA GLU A 431 19.76 -17.72 -5.86
C GLU A 431 20.57 -18.24 -7.05
N ARG A 432 20.60 -19.57 -7.21
CA ARG A 432 21.19 -20.25 -8.36
C ARG A 432 20.21 -21.17 -9.06
N SER A 433 20.47 -21.48 -10.32
CA SER A 433 19.64 -22.35 -11.14
C SER A 433 20.46 -23.12 -12.17
N ALA A 434 20.04 -24.36 -12.48
CA ALA A 434 20.59 -25.16 -13.57
C ALA A 434 19.98 -24.78 -14.94
N ASN A 435 18.77 -24.21 -14.95
CA ASN A 435 17.96 -24.01 -16.16
C ASN A 435 17.41 -22.58 -16.30
N GLY A 436 17.81 -21.67 -15.41
CA GLY A 436 17.34 -20.27 -15.38
C GLY A 436 15.88 -20.09 -14.96
N SER A 437 15.18 -21.15 -14.54
CA SER A 437 13.74 -21.13 -14.23
C SER A 437 13.43 -21.69 -12.83
N ASN A 438 14.11 -22.76 -12.42
CA ASN A 438 13.99 -23.34 -11.08
C ASN A 438 15.14 -22.83 -10.21
N TRP A 439 14.82 -22.10 -9.15
CA TRP A 439 15.79 -21.38 -8.35
C TRP A 439 15.92 -21.99 -6.97
N GLU A 440 17.16 -22.09 -6.48
CA GLU A 440 17.47 -22.50 -5.11
C GLU A 440 18.33 -21.44 -4.42
N THR A 441 18.07 -21.23 -3.13
CA THR A 441 18.80 -20.25 -2.32
C THR A 441 20.21 -20.74 -2.02
N VAL A 442 21.21 -19.95 -2.38
CA VAL A 442 22.62 -20.16 -2.00
C VAL A 442 22.91 -19.52 -0.66
N LYS A 443 22.51 -18.25 -0.49
CA LYS A 443 22.85 -17.46 0.70
C LYS A 443 21.92 -16.27 0.87
N THR A 444 21.63 -15.91 2.13
CA THR A 444 20.99 -14.65 2.49
C THR A 444 22.02 -13.72 3.13
N ILE A 445 22.08 -12.48 2.66
CA ILE A 445 22.97 -11.42 3.14
C ILE A 445 22.09 -10.26 3.60
N ASN A 446 22.25 -9.82 4.85
CA ASN A 446 21.57 -8.62 5.33
C ASN A 446 22.26 -7.38 4.76
N ALA A 447 21.48 -6.38 4.37
CA ALA A 447 22.03 -5.08 4.00
C ALA A 447 22.73 -4.43 5.19
N THR A 448 23.79 -3.67 4.90
CA THR A 448 24.52 -2.91 5.92
C THR A 448 23.75 -1.70 6.43
N GLY A 449 22.79 -1.20 5.65
CA GLY A 449 21.95 -0.05 6.01
C GLY A 449 22.67 1.29 5.93
N ASN A 450 23.84 1.34 5.27
CA ASN A 450 24.62 2.56 5.09
C ASN A 450 24.16 3.36 3.86
N ALA A 451 24.33 4.68 3.92
CA ALA A 451 24.07 5.56 2.80
C ALA A 451 25.12 5.41 1.68
N GLY A 452 24.69 5.50 0.42
CA GLY A 452 25.54 5.42 -0.77
C GLY A 452 25.91 3.99 -1.20
N PRO A 453 26.70 3.84 -2.29
CA PRO A 453 26.91 2.55 -2.93
C PRO A 453 27.65 1.54 -2.04
N GLN A 454 26.99 0.42 -1.76
CA GLN A 454 27.54 -0.69 -0.98
C GLN A 454 27.93 -1.84 -1.91
N LYS A 455 29.15 -2.34 -1.72
CA LYS A 455 29.70 -3.45 -2.51
C LYS A 455 29.66 -4.73 -1.72
N TYR A 456 29.13 -5.77 -2.35
CA TYR A 456 29.05 -7.10 -1.78
C TYR A 456 29.82 -8.09 -2.64
N THR A 457 30.42 -9.06 -1.98
CA THR A 457 31.05 -10.21 -2.61
C THR A 457 30.75 -11.45 -1.80
N THR A 458 30.45 -12.55 -2.48
CA THR A 458 30.24 -13.85 -1.86
C THR A 458 30.66 -14.96 -2.80
N GLN A 459 30.68 -16.19 -2.30
CA GLN A 459 31.05 -17.37 -3.10
C GLN A 459 29.96 -18.42 -3.03
N ASP A 460 29.66 -19.00 -4.19
CA ASP A 460 28.98 -20.28 -4.31
C ASP A 460 30.04 -21.38 -4.33
N LEU A 461 30.06 -22.22 -3.29
CA LEU A 461 31.04 -23.29 -3.14
C LEU A 461 30.72 -24.53 -3.98
N ASN A 462 29.48 -24.68 -4.44
CA ASN A 462 29.03 -25.86 -5.18
C ASN A 462 28.22 -25.45 -6.43
N PRO A 463 28.78 -24.63 -7.33
CA PRO A 463 28.07 -24.17 -8.52
C PRO A 463 27.67 -25.36 -9.42
N ILE A 464 26.56 -25.21 -10.13
CA ILE A 464 26.00 -26.23 -11.02
C ILE A 464 26.79 -26.28 -12.34
N TYR A 465 27.38 -27.43 -12.65
CA TYR A 465 28.15 -27.63 -13.88
C TYR A 465 27.25 -28.01 -15.07
N PRO A 466 27.59 -27.65 -16.33
CA PRO A 466 28.72 -26.81 -16.79
C PRO A 466 28.47 -25.31 -16.68
N VAL A 467 27.22 -24.92 -16.49
CA VAL A 467 26.79 -23.52 -16.42
C VAL A 467 25.83 -23.37 -15.25
N THR A 468 26.14 -22.44 -14.35
CA THR A 468 25.21 -22.00 -13.30
C THR A 468 24.61 -20.66 -13.68
N TYR A 469 23.31 -20.50 -13.52
CA TYR A 469 22.63 -19.21 -13.60
C TYR A 469 22.47 -18.63 -12.20
N TYR A 470 22.67 -17.33 -12.05
CA TYR A 470 22.52 -16.59 -10.79
C TYR A 470 21.57 -15.41 -10.97
N ARG A 471 20.84 -15.10 -9.89
CA ARG A 471 20.13 -13.83 -9.69
C ARG A 471 20.16 -13.45 -8.21
N ILE A 472 19.94 -12.19 -7.91
CA ILE A 472 19.67 -11.73 -6.55
C ILE A 472 18.18 -11.43 -6.45
N GLN A 473 17.53 -12.06 -5.49
CA GLN A 473 16.23 -11.64 -4.98
C GLN A 473 16.49 -10.62 -3.86
N GLN A 474 16.12 -9.38 -4.11
CA GLN A 474 16.16 -8.34 -3.09
C GLN A 474 14.81 -8.29 -2.38
N VAL A 475 14.86 -8.28 -1.05
CA VAL A 475 13.69 -8.13 -0.18
C VAL A 475 13.86 -6.85 0.62
N GLU A 476 13.01 -5.87 0.37
CA GLU A 476 13.01 -4.60 1.12
C GLU A 476 12.41 -4.79 2.52
N ALA A 477 12.68 -3.85 3.43
CA ALA A 477 12.11 -3.82 4.78
C ALA A 477 10.57 -3.85 4.81
N ASN A 478 9.92 -3.40 3.73
CA ASN A 478 8.46 -3.43 3.54
C ASN A 478 7.95 -4.76 2.89
N ASN A 479 8.83 -5.76 2.71
CA ASN A 479 8.62 -7.04 2.00
C ASN A 479 8.39 -6.93 0.48
N THR A 480 8.71 -5.80 -0.14
CA THR A 480 8.74 -5.69 -1.61
C THR A 480 9.88 -6.53 -2.17
N ILE A 481 9.60 -7.28 -3.23
CA ILE A 481 10.57 -8.17 -3.87
C ILE A 481 10.92 -7.66 -5.26
N THR A 482 12.21 -7.53 -5.54
CA THR A 482 12.74 -7.26 -6.88
C THR A 482 13.85 -8.25 -7.23
N TYR A 483 14.12 -8.43 -8.52
CA TYR A 483 15.16 -9.33 -9.01
C TYR A 483 16.14 -8.60 -9.91
N THR A 484 17.42 -8.98 -9.85
CA THR A 484 18.40 -8.60 -10.87
C THR A 484 18.11 -9.28 -12.20
N GLN A 485 18.79 -8.84 -13.27
CA GLN A 485 18.98 -9.71 -14.43
C GLN A 485 19.62 -11.05 -14.03
N ILE A 486 19.36 -12.07 -14.84
CA ILE A 486 20.01 -13.38 -14.73
C ILE A 486 21.38 -13.29 -15.39
N ILE A 487 22.41 -13.75 -14.70
CA ILE A 487 23.75 -13.93 -15.27
C ILE A 487 24.13 -15.40 -15.22
N SER A 488 25.01 -15.83 -16.13
CA SER A 488 25.50 -17.20 -16.17
C SER A 488 27.00 -17.26 -15.97
N VAL A 489 27.47 -18.25 -15.22
CA VAL A 489 28.89 -18.60 -15.12
C VAL A 489 29.10 -19.96 -15.75
N LYS A 490 29.96 -20.02 -16.76
CA LYS A 490 30.50 -21.27 -17.27
C LYS A 490 31.71 -21.64 -16.43
N LEU A 491 31.70 -22.82 -15.82
CA LEU A 491 32.83 -23.34 -15.05
C LEU A 491 33.85 -23.89 -16.05
N ASN A 492 35.07 -23.33 -16.05
CA ASN A 492 36.15 -23.78 -16.95
C ASN A 492 36.63 -25.17 -16.50
N GLY A 493 36.42 -26.15 -17.37
CA GLY A 493 36.59 -27.58 -17.11
C GLY A 493 38.03 -28.08 -17.21
N ASP A 494 38.97 -27.50 -16.47
CA ASP A 494 40.33 -28.07 -16.40
C ASP A 494 40.48 -29.16 -15.32
N ALA A 495 39.39 -29.49 -14.59
CA ALA A 495 39.39 -30.54 -13.57
C ALA A 495 38.79 -31.88 -14.06
N PHE A 496 37.89 -31.89 -15.06
CA PHE A 496 37.35 -33.11 -15.67
C PHE A 496 37.61 -33.06 -17.18
N ASN A 497 38.45 -33.95 -17.67
CA ASN A 497 38.60 -34.22 -19.10
C ASN A 497 37.21 -34.50 -19.72
N ASN A 498 37.01 -34.15 -21.00
CA ASN A 498 35.76 -34.29 -21.81
C ASN A 498 35.10 -35.69 -21.79
N ASN A 499 35.66 -36.63 -21.04
CA ASN A 499 35.24 -38.01 -20.85
C ASN A 499 34.38 -38.24 -19.59
N GLY A 500 34.13 -37.21 -18.76
CA GLY A 500 33.18 -37.30 -17.64
C GLY A 500 33.70 -37.95 -16.35
N PHE A 501 35.02 -38.04 -16.17
CA PHE A 501 35.68 -38.50 -14.93
C PHE A 501 37.07 -37.85 -14.80
N MET A 502 37.59 -37.70 -13.58
CA MET A 502 38.98 -37.27 -13.34
C MET A 502 39.87 -38.48 -13.09
N VAL A 503 41.17 -38.37 -13.41
CA VAL A 503 42.17 -39.39 -13.07
C VAL A 503 43.33 -38.78 -12.28
N SER A 504 43.59 -39.27 -11.08
CA SER A 504 44.63 -38.74 -10.18
C SER A 504 45.25 -39.82 -9.29
N PRO A 505 46.54 -39.72 -8.91
CA PRO A 505 47.52 -38.75 -9.37
C PRO A 505 48.04 -39.08 -10.78
N ASN A 506 48.42 -38.05 -11.54
CA ASN A 506 49.14 -38.19 -12.81
C ASN A 506 50.24 -37.11 -12.84
N PRO A 507 51.53 -37.45 -12.62
CA PRO A 507 52.12 -38.79 -12.70
C PRO A 507 51.76 -39.71 -11.51
N ALA A 508 51.54 -41.00 -11.80
CA ALA A 508 51.19 -42.03 -10.83
C ALA A 508 52.42 -42.84 -10.39
N ARG A 509 52.44 -43.28 -9.13
CA ARG A 509 53.48 -44.20 -8.62
C ARG A 509 52.92 -45.60 -8.37
N GLN A 510 52.31 -45.80 -7.20
CA GLN A 510 51.78 -47.08 -6.74
C GLN A 510 50.25 -47.19 -6.87
N GLN A 511 49.57 -46.06 -7.03
CA GLN A 511 48.10 -46.00 -7.09
C GLN A 511 47.62 -44.96 -8.10
N LEU A 512 46.45 -45.23 -8.67
CA LEU A 512 45.71 -44.35 -9.58
C LEU A 512 44.23 -44.40 -9.23
N GLN A 513 43.56 -43.25 -9.15
CA GLN A 513 42.14 -43.14 -8.84
C GLN A 513 41.39 -42.48 -9.99
N LEU A 514 40.16 -42.93 -10.22
CA LEU A 514 39.18 -42.31 -11.10
C LEU A 514 38.02 -41.77 -10.27
N ALA A 515 37.64 -40.51 -10.47
CA ALA A 515 36.50 -39.90 -9.76
C ALA A 515 35.45 -39.42 -10.76
N PHE A 516 34.19 -39.83 -10.56
CA PHE A 516 33.05 -39.45 -11.39
C PHE A 516 32.22 -38.33 -10.74
N PRO A 517 31.62 -37.42 -11.54
CA PRO A 517 30.71 -36.41 -11.02
C PRO A 517 29.43 -37.07 -10.45
N GLY A 518 28.96 -36.59 -9.28
CA GLY A 518 27.83 -37.16 -8.55
C GLY A 518 28.24 -38.22 -7.50
N ASN A 519 27.26 -38.74 -6.75
CA ASN A 519 27.51 -39.68 -5.63
C ASN A 519 27.44 -41.16 -6.03
N VAL A 520 27.30 -41.47 -7.32
CA VAL A 520 27.13 -42.83 -7.85
C VAL A 520 27.94 -43.03 -9.12
N LEU A 521 28.56 -44.21 -9.26
CA LEU A 521 29.23 -44.63 -10.49
C LEU A 521 28.25 -44.86 -11.64
N PRO A 522 28.61 -44.52 -12.89
CA PRO A 522 27.84 -44.94 -14.06
C PRO A 522 27.73 -46.47 -14.15
N GLN A 523 26.55 -46.98 -14.54
CA GLN A 523 26.34 -48.43 -14.74
C GLN A 523 27.34 -49.00 -15.78
N GLN A 524 27.78 -50.24 -15.57
CA GLN A 524 28.69 -50.97 -16.47
C GLN A 524 30.08 -50.34 -16.70
N THR A 525 30.58 -49.55 -15.74
CA THR A 525 31.94 -48.98 -15.84
C THR A 525 33.01 -50.08 -15.80
N ARG A 526 33.81 -50.19 -16.87
CA ARG A 526 34.99 -51.09 -16.94
C ARG A 526 36.25 -50.27 -17.17
N VAL A 527 37.35 -50.63 -16.52
CA VAL A 527 38.64 -49.96 -16.70
C VAL A 527 39.73 -50.95 -17.10
N GLU A 528 40.62 -50.53 -17.98
CA GLU A 528 41.79 -51.30 -18.43
C GLU A 528 43.02 -50.40 -18.51
N LEU A 529 44.15 -50.82 -17.96
CA LEU A 529 45.43 -50.14 -18.15
C LEU A 529 46.24 -50.86 -19.22
N ILE A 530 46.74 -50.13 -20.21
CA ILE A 530 47.59 -50.67 -21.27
C ILE A 530 48.92 -49.91 -21.34
N SER A 531 50.00 -50.62 -21.66
CA SER A 531 51.30 -50.01 -21.93
C SER A 531 51.28 -49.26 -23.27
N TYR A 532 52.30 -48.45 -23.54
CA TYR A 532 52.47 -47.78 -24.84
C TYR A 532 52.62 -48.77 -26.01
N MET A 533 52.98 -50.04 -25.75
CA MET A 533 53.03 -51.11 -26.75
C MET A 533 51.68 -51.85 -26.92
N GLY A 534 50.63 -51.41 -26.21
CA GLY A 534 49.30 -52.01 -26.29
C GLY A 534 49.10 -53.26 -25.42
N VAL A 535 50.08 -53.64 -24.60
CA VAL A 535 50.00 -54.80 -23.70
C VAL A 535 49.13 -54.45 -22.49
N LYS A 536 48.15 -55.28 -22.16
CA LYS A 536 47.31 -55.10 -20.97
C LYS A 536 48.13 -55.32 -19.70
N VAL A 537 48.09 -54.33 -18.80
CA VAL A 537 48.66 -54.42 -17.47
C VAL A 537 47.60 -54.98 -16.53
N PRO A 538 47.88 -56.07 -15.79
CA PRO A 538 46.92 -56.59 -14.82
C PRO A 538 46.77 -55.61 -13.66
N VAL A 539 45.60 -54.97 -13.57
CA VAL A 539 45.18 -54.12 -12.46
C VAL A 539 43.81 -54.58 -11.97
N GLN A 540 43.60 -54.57 -10.66
CA GLN A 540 42.32 -54.93 -10.03
C GLN A 540 41.62 -53.65 -9.55
N PRO A 541 40.46 -53.28 -10.13
CA PRO A 541 39.73 -52.08 -9.71
C PRO A 541 38.93 -52.29 -8.43
N ALA A 542 39.11 -51.39 -7.47
CA ALA A 542 38.30 -51.31 -6.26
C ALA A 542 37.30 -50.17 -6.39
N PHE A 543 36.01 -50.47 -6.26
CA PHE A 543 34.92 -49.50 -6.44
C PHE A 543 34.40 -49.03 -5.08
N ASN A 544 34.33 -47.71 -4.87
CA ASN A 544 33.80 -47.11 -3.65
C ASN A 544 33.02 -45.83 -3.98
N GLY A 545 31.69 -45.87 -3.89
CA GLY A 545 30.83 -44.71 -4.20
C GLY A 545 30.95 -44.28 -5.66
N ASN A 546 31.48 -43.07 -5.89
CA ASN A 546 31.79 -42.48 -7.19
C ASN A 546 33.27 -42.59 -7.59
N ILE A 547 34.07 -43.36 -6.84
CA ILE A 547 35.53 -43.50 -7.03
C ILE A 547 35.89 -44.94 -7.42
N ILE A 548 36.84 -45.07 -8.35
CA ILE A 548 37.51 -46.33 -8.69
C ILE A 548 38.99 -46.20 -8.39
N SER A 549 39.53 -47.06 -7.52
CA SER A 549 40.95 -47.10 -7.18
C SER A 549 41.64 -48.27 -7.85
N LEU A 550 42.80 -48.01 -8.46
CA LEU A 550 43.69 -49.00 -9.08
C LEU A 550 45.01 -49.05 -8.32
N HIS A 551 45.37 -50.23 -7.81
CA HIS A 551 46.72 -50.51 -7.32
C HIS A 551 47.59 -50.95 -8.51
N LEU A 552 48.69 -50.24 -8.73
CA LEU A 552 49.59 -50.49 -9.85
C LEU A 552 50.68 -51.49 -9.42
N PRO A 553 50.97 -52.54 -10.22
CA PRO A 553 52.15 -53.36 -9.99
C PRO A 553 53.44 -52.52 -10.16
N GLN A 554 54.60 -53.08 -9.86
CA GLN A 554 55.85 -52.41 -10.23
C GLN A 554 55.95 -52.30 -11.75
N LEU A 555 55.85 -51.08 -12.25
CA LEU A 555 55.85 -50.73 -13.66
C LEU A 555 57.07 -49.86 -13.98
N ALA A 556 57.61 -50.00 -15.18
CA ALA A 556 58.70 -49.14 -15.65
C ALA A 556 58.18 -47.70 -15.85
N ASN A 557 59.05 -46.71 -15.58
CA ASN A 557 58.75 -45.31 -15.83
C ASN A 557 58.37 -45.10 -17.30
N GLY A 558 57.24 -44.44 -17.55
CA GLY A 558 56.80 -44.22 -18.92
C GLY A 558 55.34 -43.88 -19.06
N VAL A 559 54.91 -43.78 -20.31
CA VAL A 559 53.52 -43.48 -20.67
C VAL A 559 52.71 -44.77 -20.74
N TYR A 560 51.54 -44.73 -20.10
CA TYR A 560 50.52 -45.77 -20.15
C TYR A 560 49.18 -45.13 -20.57
N PHE A 561 48.24 -45.94 -21.02
CA PHE A 561 46.91 -45.49 -21.39
C PHE A 561 45.86 -46.20 -20.54
N LEU A 562 45.04 -45.42 -19.84
CA LEU A 562 43.90 -45.90 -19.09
C LEU A 562 42.66 -45.83 -19.99
N ASN A 563 42.11 -46.97 -20.34
CA ASN A 563 40.86 -47.09 -21.08
C ASN A 563 39.71 -47.27 -20.09
N VAL A 564 38.72 -46.40 -20.15
CA VAL A 564 37.51 -46.41 -19.33
C VAL A 564 36.32 -46.60 -20.26
N TYR A 565 35.57 -47.67 -20.07
CA TYR A 565 34.38 -47.98 -20.85
C TYR A 565 33.16 -47.57 -20.04
N LEU A 566 32.42 -46.58 -20.53
CA LEU A 566 31.17 -46.09 -19.95
C LEU A 566 30.04 -46.44 -20.91
N ASN A 567 29.07 -47.25 -20.49
CA ASN A 567 28.02 -47.75 -21.37
C ASN A 567 28.57 -48.33 -22.70
N ASN A 568 29.67 -49.10 -22.61
CA ASN A 568 30.44 -49.66 -23.74
C ASN A 568 31.17 -48.65 -24.66
N ILE A 569 31.12 -47.34 -24.38
CA ILE A 569 31.92 -46.34 -25.09
C ILE A 569 33.29 -46.22 -24.45
N LYS A 570 34.35 -46.37 -25.25
CA LYS A 570 35.75 -46.33 -24.80
C LYS A 570 36.25 -44.88 -24.73
N HIS A 571 36.68 -44.48 -23.54
CA HIS A 571 37.42 -43.24 -23.28
C HIS A 571 38.86 -43.58 -22.91
N THR A 572 39.83 -42.97 -23.58
CA THR A 572 41.25 -43.23 -23.32
C THR A 572 41.92 -42.01 -22.69
N GLN A 573 42.56 -42.20 -21.55
CA GLN A 573 43.36 -41.18 -20.86
C GLN A 573 44.84 -41.58 -20.83
N LYS A 574 45.71 -40.66 -21.22
CA LYS A 574 47.16 -40.83 -21.10
C LYS A 574 47.60 -40.60 -19.65
N ILE A 575 48.34 -41.55 -19.08
CA ILE A 575 48.86 -41.52 -17.71
C ILE A 575 50.38 -41.67 -17.74
N LEU A 576 51.09 -40.83 -17.00
CA LEU A 576 52.52 -40.98 -16.77
C LEU A 576 52.73 -41.80 -15.50
N ILE A 577 53.55 -42.85 -15.56
CA ILE A 577 53.95 -43.64 -14.39
C ILE A 577 55.42 -43.35 -14.08
N THR A 578 55.72 -43.10 -12.81
CA THR A 578 57.07 -42.84 -12.28
C THR A 578 57.28 -43.63 -10.99
N GLN A 579 58.42 -44.29 -10.82
CA GLN A 579 58.80 -44.99 -9.59
C GLN A 579 59.15 -44.00 -8.48
#